data_AF-A0A9D0HQA3-F1
#
_entry.id   AF-A0A9D0HQA3-F1
#
_cell.length_a   1.000
_cell.length_b   1.000
_cell.length_c   1.000
_cell.angle_alpha   90.00
_cell.angle_beta   90.00
_cell.angle_gamma   90.00
#
_symmetry.space_group_name_H-M   'P 1'
#
loop_
_entity.id
_entity.type
_entity.pdbx_description
1 polymer ?
#
loop_
_entity_poly.entity_id
_entity_poly.type
_entity_poly.pdbx_seq_one_letter_code
_entity_poly.pdbx_strand_id
1 'polypeptide(L)'
;MSVISYLSQSSTINLIVIATLSLYFIVIFSIFIYRYRVINRRLQVESDTLASLYTSSDDTPDSRSIFYNYITRNKGVEEKVLKAAISDTIRISTRGLTQLSIIASTSPFIGLFGTVVGILD
;
A
#
# COMPACT_ATOMS: atom_id res chain seq x y z
N MET A 1 27.28 -11.07 -26.14
CA MET A 1 25.92 -10.69 -26.55
C MET A 1 25.46 -9.51 -25.72
N SER A 2 24.94 -8.45 -26.33
CA SER A 2 24.39 -7.29 -25.62
C SER A 2 22.89 -7.50 -25.34
N VAL A 3 22.34 -6.80 -24.35
CA VAL A 3 20.90 -6.84 -24.04
C VAL A 3 20.05 -6.43 -25.25
N ILE A 4 20.56 -5.49 -26.07
CA ILE A 4 19.94 -5.07 -27.32
C ILE A 4 19.87 -6.24 -28.31
N SER A 5 20.94 -7.02 -28.46
CA SER A 5 20.94 -8.19 -29.36
C SER A 5 19.95 -9.27 -28.93
N TYR A 6 19.75 -9.45 -27.62
CA TYR A 6 18.75 -10.38 -27.07
C TYR A 6 17.32 -9.92 -27.35
N LEU A 7 17.03 -8.63 -27.13
CA LEU A 7 15.70 -8.06 -27.41
C LEU A 7 15.35 -8.10 -28.90
N SER A 8 16.34 -7.92 -29.79
CA SER A 8 16.12 -7.99 -31.25
C SER A 8 15.89 -9.41 -31.77
N GLN A 9 16.33 -10.43 -31.04
CA GLN A 9 16.13 -11.85 -31.38
C GLN A 9 14.93 -12.46 -30.65
N SER A 10 14.30 -11.70 -29.75
CA SER A 10 13.18 -12.19 -28.95
C SER A 10 11.88 -12.20 -29.75
N SER A 11 11.05 -13.23 -29.53
CA SER A 11 9.68 -13.27 -30.06
C SER A 11 8.88 -12.04 -29.61
N THR A 12 7.98 -11.59 -30.48
CA THR A 12 7.06 -10.46 -30.21
C THR A 12 6.28 -10.65 -28.91
N ILE A 13 5.91 -11.89 -28.58
CA ILE A 13 5.14 -12.20 -27.37
C ILE A 13 5.99 -11.99 -26.11
N ASN A 14 7.28 -12.36 -26.13
CA ASN A 14 8.18 -12.13 -25.01
C ASN A 14 8.44 -10.64 -24.75
N LEU A 15 8.50 -9.82 -25.80
CA LEU A 15 8.61 -8.37 -25.65
C LEU A 15 7.38 -7.78 -24.94
N ILE A 16 6.17 -8.26 -25.26
CA ILE A 16 4.93 -7.84 -24.59
C ILE A 16 4.93 -8.27 -23.11
N VAL A 17 5.37 -9.49 -22.81
CA VAL A 17 5.46 -10.00 -21.43
C VAL A 17 6.44 -9.15 -20.59
N ILE A 18 7.63 -8.89 -21.12
CA ILE A 18 8.65 -8.07 -20.44
C ILE A 18 8.13 -6.63 -20.24
N ALA A 19 7.48 -6.04 -21.24
CA ALA A 19 6.89 -4.71 -21.14
C ALA A 19 5.79 -4.65 -20.06
N THR A 20 4.94 -5.67 -20.00
CA THR A 20 3.86 -5.77 -19.00
C THR A 20 4.41 -5.92 -17.58
N LEU A 21 5.41 -6.78 -17.37
CA LEU A 21 6.07 -6.93 -16.07
C LEU A 21 6.80 -5.65 -15.63
N SER A 22 7.43 -4.94 -16.57
CA SER A 22 8.06 -3.64 -16.31
C SER A 22 7.03 -2.60 -15.86
N LEU A 23 5.86 -2.55 -16.51
CA LEU A 23 4.76 -1.67 -16.11
C LEU A 23 4.25 -2.02 -14.69
N TYR A 24 4.04 -3.30 -14.40
CA TYR A 24 3.61 -3.75 -13.07
C TYR A 24 4.61 -3.34 -11.99
N PHE A 25 5.91 -3.47 -12.25
CA PHE A 25 6.95 -3.03 -11.33
C PHE A 25 6.84 -1.55 -10.97
N ILE A 26 6.69 -0.67 -11.98
CA ILE A 26 6.56 0.79 -11.76
C ILE A 26 5.31 1.11 -10.92
N VAL A 27 4.18 0.47 -11.23
CA VAL A 27 2.91 0.69 -10.52
C VAL A 27 3.01 0.24 -9.06
N ILE A 28 3.54 -0.96 -8.80
CA ILE A 28 3.73 -1.48 -7.43
C ILE A 28 4.59 -0.53 -6.61
N PHE A 29 5.74 -0.12 -7.14
CA PHE A 29 6.67 0.76 -6.42
C PHE A 29 6.03 2.12 -6.12
N SER A 30 5.28 2.67 -7.07
CA SER A 30 4.56 3.94 -6.89
C SER A 30 3.51 3.85 -5.79
N ILE A 31 2.69 2.79 -5.80
CA ILE A 31 1.67 2.54 -4.77
C ILE A 31 2.32 2.32 -3.40
N PHE A 32 3.41 1.55 -3.36
CA PHE A 32 4.15 1.26 -2.14
C PHE A 32 4.70 2.53 -1.50
N ILE A 33 5.43 3.36 -2.26
CA ILE A 33 6.01 4.61 -1.75
C ILE A 33 4.89 5.55 -1.26
N TYR A 34 3.82 5.72 -2.04
CA TYR A 34 2.71 6.59 -1.66
C TYR A 34 2.06 6.13 -0.35
N ARG A 35 1.70 4.84 -0.25
CA ARG A 35 1.06 4.28 0.94
C ARG A 35 1.97 4.33 2.17
N TYR A 36 3.25 3.99 2.00
CA TYR A 36 4.24 4.03 3.07
C TYR A 36 4.33 5.44 3.68
N ARG A 37 4.46 6.48 2.84
CA ARG A 37 4.54 7.87 3.32
C ARG A 37 3.27 8.34 4.02
N VAL A 38 2.09 7.99 3.48
CA VAL A 38 0.81 8.37 4.09
C VAL A 38 0.62 7.72 5.46
N ILE A 39 0.90 6.42 5.59
CA ILE A 39 0.77 5.70 6.85
C ILE A 39 1.77 6.25 7.87
N ASN A 40 3.02 6.48 7.48
CA ASN A 40 4.03 6.98 8.40
C ASN A 40 3.69 8.39 8.93
N ARG A 41 3.15 9.27 8.08
CA ARG A 41 2.65 10.59 8.52
C ARG A 41 1.51 10.47 9.51
N ARG A 42 0.55 9.57 9.26
CA ARG A 42 -0.58 9.33 10.17
C ARG A 42 -0.09 8.79 11.51
N LEU A 43 0.85 7.86 11.49
CA LEU A 43 1.42 7.28 12.71
C LEU A 43 2.10 8.34 13.57
N GLN A 44 2.84 9.28 12.96
CA GLN A 44 3.44 10.41 13.67
C GLN A 44 2.39 11.32 14.30
N VAL A 45 1.38 11.75 13.52
CA VAL A 45 0.30 12.60 14.05
C VAL A 45 -0.44 11.94 15.21
N GLU A 46 -0.74 10.64 15.12
CA GLU A 46 -1.41 9.93 16.21
C GLU A 46 -0.52 9.76 17.44
N SER A 47 0.78 9.45 17.25
CA SER A 47 1.73 9.35 18.35
C SER A 47 1.89 10.68 19.09
N ASP A 48 1.97 11.78 18.35
CA ASP A 48 2.09 13.13 18.92
C ASP A 48 0.80 13.54 19.65
N THR A 49 -0.36 13.19 19.09
CA THR A 49 -1.68 13.45 19.72
C THR A 49 -1.86 12.65 21.01
N LEU A 50 -1.44 11.38 21.03
CA LEU A 50 -1.51 10.56 22.24
C LEU A 50 -0.54 11.07 23.32
N ALA A 51 0.64 11.54 22.91
CA ALA A 51 1.60 12.14 23.83
C ALA A 51 1.06 13.42 24.46
N SER A 52 0.42 14.32 23.68
CA SER A 52 -0.15 15.57 24.21
C SER A 52 -1.34 15.33 25.15
N LEU A 53 -2.20 14.35 24.83
CA LEU A 53 -3.31 13.94 25.71
C LEU A 53 -2.82 13.32 27.03
N TYR A 54 -1.74 12.52 26.99
CA TYR A 54 -1.16 11.93 28.19
C TYR A 54 -0.44 12.96 29.08
N THR A 55 0.24 13.93 28.47
CA THR A 55 1.01 14.97 29.17
C THR A 55 0.15 16.14 29.71
N SER A 56 -1.19 16.05 29.62
CA SER A 56 -2.15 17.02 30.23
C SER A 56 -2.00 18.47 29.77
N SER A 57 -1.41 18.71 28.59
CA SER A 57 -1.22 20.08 28.08
C SER A 57 -2.35 20.57 27.17
N ASP A 58 -3.11 19.65 26.58
CA ASP A 58 -4.28 19.95 25.73
C ASP A 58 -5.43 18.98 26.02
N ASP A 59 -6.61 19.52 26.34
CA ASP A 59 -7.83 18.75 26.68
C ASP A 59 -8.56 18.22 25.42
N THR A 60 -8.02 18.53 24.23
CA THR A 60 -8.62 18.18 22.94
C THR A 60 -7.59 17.54 22.01
N PRO A 61 -7.90 16.40 21.37
CA PRO A 61 -7.04 15.81 20.35
C PRO A 61 -6.83 16.78 19.18
N ASP A 62 -5.69 16.70 18.49
CA ASP A 62 -5.46 17.45 17.25
C ASP A 62 -6.58 17.11 16.25
N SER A 63 -7.19 18.12 15.61
CA SER A 63 -8.26 17.95 14.61
C SER A 63 -7.84 17.10 13.41
N ARG A 64 -6.54 16.87 13.22
CA ARG A 64 -5.96 16.00 12.19
C ARG A 64 -5.90 14.52 12.60
N SER A 65 -6.11 14.21 13.88
CA SER A 65 -6.18 12.84 14.40
C SER A 65 -7.48 12.18 13.97
N ILE A 66 -7.37 10.91 13.60
CA ILE A 66 -8.48 10.03 13.29
C ILE A 66 -9.37 9.85 14.54
N PHE A 67 -8.78 9.91 15.74
CA PHE A 67 -9.48 9.79 17.02
C PHE A 67 -10.24 11.06 17.43
N TYR A 68 -9.95 12.22 16.86
CA TYR A 68 -10.63 13.48 17.20
C TYR A 68 -12.16 13.37 17.08
N ASN A 69 -12.64 12.79 15.98
CA ASN A 69 -14.07 12.61 15.74
C ASN A 69 -14.71 11.56 16.66
N TYR A 70 -13.94 10.59 17.16
CA TYR A 70 -14.47 9.55 18.04
C TYR A 70 -14.53 10.01 19.50
N ILE A 71 -13.54 10.80 19.93
CA ILE A 71 -13.43 11.34 21.30
C ILE A 71 -14.35 12.57 21.48
N THR A 72 -14.44 13.46 20.49
CA THR A 72 -15.27 14.68 20.59
C THR A 72 -16.77 14.39 20.48
N ARG A 73 -17.15 13.35 19.73
CA ARG A 73 -18.56 13.04 19.43
C ARG A 73 -19.24 12.18 20.49
N ASN A 74 -18.47 11.36 21.22
CA ASN A 74 -18.97 10.60 22.34
C ASN A 74 -18.58 11.33 23.62
N LYS A 75 -19.55 11.70 24.46
CA LYS A 75 -19.32 12.36 25.76
C LYS A 75 -18.71 11.36 26.77
N GLY A 76 -17.51 10.85 26.44
CA GLY A 76 -16.83 9.78 27.16
C GLY A 76 -16.10 8.84 26.19
N VAL A 77 -14.85 8.49 26.53
CA VAL A 77 -14.07 7.48 25.80
C VAL A 77 -14.55 6.09 26.22
N GLU A 78 -15.56 5.55 25.55
CA GLU A 78 -15.94 4.14 25.75
C GLU A 78 -14.98 3.22 24.99
N GLU A 79 -14.47 2.19 25.67
CA GLU A 79 -13.52 1.21 25.10
C GLU A 79 -14.01 0.61 23.78
N LYS A 80 -15.33 0.39 23.65
CA LYS A 80 -15.96 -0.15 22.44
C LYS A 80 -15.84 0.78 21.23
N VAL A 81 -16.02 2.08 21.44
CA VAL A 81 -15.90 3.09 20.38
C VAL A 81 -14.45 3.16 19.91
N LEU A 82 -13.49 3.13 20.83
CA LEU A 82 -12.07 3.15 20.49
C LEU A 82 -11.66 1.89 19.71
N LYS A 83 -12.12 0.71 20.13
CA LYS A 83 -11.92 -0.55 19.40
C LYS A 83 -12.50 -0.50 17.98
N ALA A 84 -13.68 0.08 17.81
CA ALA A 84 -14.28 0.27 16.49
C ALA A 84 -13.43 1.21 15.61
N ALA A 85 -12.97 2.35 16.16
CA ALA A 85 -12.12 3.31 15.46
C ALA A 85 -10.79 2.68 15.00
N ILE A 86 -10.17 1.85 15.85
CA ILE A 86 -8.95 1.11 15.51
C ILE A 86 -9.22 0.12 14.37
N SER A 87 -10.29 -0.66 14.45
CA SER A 87 -10.67 -1.63 13.42
C SER A 87 -10.92 -0.95 12.06
N ASP A 88 -11.66 0.16 12.06
CA ASP A 88 -11.90 0.96 10.85
C ASP A 88 -10.61 1.54 10.27
N THR A 89 -9.72 2.05 11.13
CA THR A 89 -8.43 2.60 10.72
C THR A 89 -7.54 1.52 10.08
N ILE A 90 -7.49 0.32 10.65
CA ILE A 90 -6.77 -0.82 10.08
C ILE A 90 -7.38 -1.16 8.72
N ARG A 91 -8.70 -1.28 8.62
CA ARG A 91 -9.41 -1.59 7.38
C ARG A 91 -9.11 -0.58 6.27
N ILE A 92 -9.10 0.73 6.57
CA ILE A 92 -8.81 1.78 5.59
C ILE A 92 -7.34 1.75 5.17
N SER A 93 -6.44 1.45 6.11
CA SER A 93 -5.00 1.36 5.87
C SER A 93 -4.63 0.16 4.99
N THR A 94 -5.35 -0.96 5.09
CA THR A 94 -5.09 -2.20 4.34
C THR A 94 -5.73 -2.29 2.96
N ARG A 95 -6.61 -1.36 2.56
CA ARG A 95 -7.31 -1.39 1.23
C ARG A 95 -6.39 -1.53 0.01
N GLY A 96 -5.14 -1.07 0.08
CA GLY A 96 -4.18 -1.17 -1.02
C GLY A 96 -3.48 -2.52 -1.13
N LEU A 97 -3.54 -3.35 -0.10
CA LEU A 97 -2.85 -4.64 -0.06
C LEU A 97 -3.44 -5.63 -1.06
N THR A 98 -4.76 -5.65 -1.23
CA THR A 98 -5.43 -6.57 -2.17
C THR A 98 -4.93 -6.39 -3.60
N GLN A 99 -4.75 -5.15 -4.06
CA GLN A 99 -4.22 -4.87 -5.41
C GLN A 99 -2.77 -5.35 -5.54
N LEU A 100 -1.94 -5.09 -4.52
CA LEU A 100 -0.57 -5.59 -4.46
C LEU A 100 -0.52 -7.12 -4.49
N SER A 101 -1.41 -7.79 -3.74
CA SER A 101 -1.51 -9.25 -3.69
C SER A 101 -1.90 -9.86 -5.03
N ILE A 102 -2.83 -9.24 -5.76
CA ILE A 102 -3.23 -9.71 -7.09
C ILE A 102 -2.05 -9.60 -8.08
N ILE A 103 -1.33 -8.48 -8.07
CA ILE A 103 -0.19 -8.30 -8.97
C ILE A 103 0.93 -9.29 -8.59
N ALA A 104 1.19 -9.47 -7.29
CA ALA A 104 2.20 -10.41 -6.81
C ALA A 104 1.87 -11.87 -7.16
N SER A 105 0.60 -12.28 -7.10
CA SER A 105 0.20 -13.65 -7.42
C SER A 105 0.17 -13.93 -8.92
N THR A 106 -0.14 -12.93 -9.75
CA THR A 106 -0.25 -13.08 -11.22
C THR A 106 1.08 -12.91 -11.96
N SER A 107 2.02 -12.12 -11.41
CA SER A 107 3.32 -11.86 -12.04
C SER A 107 4.14 -13.12 -12.36
N PRO A 108 4.23 -14.14 -11.48
CA PRO A 108 4.94 -15.37 -11.78
C PRO A 108 4.36 -16.13 -12.97
N PHE A 109 3.02 -16.16 -13.10
CA PHE A 109 2.35 -16.85 -14.20
C PHE A 109 2.56 -16.12 -15.53
N ILE A 110 2.58 -14.79 -15.53
CA ILE A 110 2.89 -13.97 -16.71
C ILE A 110 4.33 -14.23 -17.17
N GLY A 111 5.29 -14.29 -16.24
CA GLY A 111 6.68 -14.63 -16.55
C GLY A 111 6.83 -16.06 -17.09
N LEU A 112 6.20 -17.03 -16.43
CA LEU A 112 6.21 -18.43 -16.88
C LEU A 112 5.60 -18.58 -18.28
N PHE A 113 4.49 -17.89 -18.56
CA PHE A 113 3.88 -17.87 -19.88
C PHE A 113 4.86 -17.40 -20.96
N GLY A 114 5.59 -16.30 -20.72
CA GLY A 114 6.62 -15.82 -21.65
C GLY A 114 7.70 -16.89 -21.90
N THR A 115 8.20 -17.52 -20.84
CA THR A 115 9.23 -18.57 -21.00
C THR A 115 8.73 -19.78 -21.79
N VAL A 116 7.47 -20.20 -21.63
CA VAL A 116 6.89 -21.33 -22.37
C VAL A 116 6.74 -20.97 -23.84
N VAL A 117 6.18 -19.79 -24.16
CA VAL A 117 6.02 -19.36 -25.55
C VAL A 117 7.39 -19.19 -26.22
N GLY A 118 8.38 -18.62 -25.52
CA GLY A 118 9.72 -18.46 -26.06
C GLY A 118 10.50 -19.74 -26.33
N ILE A 119 10.05 -20.89 -25.82
CA ILE A 119 10.61 -22.21 -26.16
C ILE A 119 9.85 -22.84 -27.35
N LEU A 120 8.60 -22.43 -27.58
CA LEU A 120 7.74 -22.97 -28.64
C LEU A 120 7.92 -22.25 -29.98
N ASP A 121 8.29 -20.97 -29.95
CA ASP A 121 8.77 -20.20 -31.11
C ASP A 121 10.24 -20.54 -31.43
#